data_AF-A0A3B5KVQ1-F1
#
_entry.id   AF-A0A3B5KVQ1-F1
#
_cell.length_a   1.000
_cell.length_b   1.000
_cell.length_c   1.000
_cell.angle_alpha   90.00
_cell.angle_beta   90.00
_cell.angle_gamma   90.00
#
_symmetry.space_group_name_H-M   'P 1'
#
loop_
_entity.id
_entity.type
_entity.pdbx_description
1 polymer ?
#
loop_
_entity_poly.entity_id
_entity_poly.type
_entity_poly.pdbx_seq_one_letter_code
_entity_poly.pdbx_strand_id
1 'polypeptide(L)'
;DRIGWRNDSMRLLVFVSDGDSHFGMDSKMAGIVIPNDGQCHLDANNEYSMSTKQEYPTLGQLIDKVVENNILLIFAVTENQINNYKVNSLFCDRNLHKSVLSLNLICWYIFFPLQVVFNVSVALSGCLSGVRRFSLKPVGIQESLEVELESLCSCDCHRLPTANRQCTEGQGIYHCGVCVCQPGFLGAQCECNDETGFLSNCLATNDSEICNGQGDCYCGQCVCHPSSYGRIYGTYCECDNYSCVRFRGELCGGHGVCDCGKCHCETGWTGEYCNCSSSTEACMSENGSLCSGRGKCNCGQCICSVAGASGEKCERCPTCVDSCTYAHCVECHLLAKDDFGFCDQNCNAAKLSINTTGGCPEPPNIPMIILGVSLSVVCIGVSLLAVWKALVSVHDRKEVARFEAERAKVKWQTVRP
;
A
#
# COMPACT_ATOMS: atom_id res chain seq x y z
N ASP A 1 -32.42 4.65 -7.14
CA ASP A 1 -33.86 4.57 -6.77
C ASP A 1 -34.26 3.32 -5.99
N ARG A 2 -33.94 2.09 -6.44
CA ARG A 2 -34.35 0.84 -5.75
C ARG A 2 -34.00 0.76 -4.25
N ILE A 3 -32.80 1.20 -3.85
CA ILE A 3 -32.35 1.21 -2.45
C ILE A 3 -32.93 2.40 -1.65
N GLY A 4 -33.44 3.44 -2.31
CA GLY A 4 -34.05 4.59 -1.64
C GLY A 4 -33.06 5.57 -0.97
N TRP A 5 -31.86 5.72 -1.53
CA TRP A 5 -30.89 6.72 -1.04
C TRP A 5 -31.48 8.13 -1.11
N ARG A 6 -31.48 8.84 0.03
CA ARG A 6 -31.84 10.26 0.08
C ARG A 6 -30.71 11.11 -0.53
N ASN A 7 -31.07 12.25 -1.10
CA ASN A 7 -30.10 13.16 -1.72
C ASN A 7 -29.29 13.90 -0.65
N ASP A 8 -29.95 14.49 0.35
CA ASP A 8 -29.30 15.37 1.34
C ASP A 8 -28.78 14.65 2.60
N SER A 9 -28.31 13.40 2.48
CA SER A 9 -27.83 12.63 3.63
C SER A 9 -26.58 11.82 3.32
N MET A 10 -25.71 11.67 4.32
CA MET A 10 -24.57 10.74 4.24
C MET A 10 -25.05 9.31 3.96
N ARG A 11 -24.49 8.68 2.94
CA ARG A 11 -24.86 7.33 2.50
C ARG A 11 -23.82 6.34 3.00
N LEU A 12 -24.09 5.67 4.12
CA LEU A 12 -23.18 4.63 4.61
C LEU A 12 -23.60 3.25 4.07
N LEU A 13 -22.64 2.51 3.51
CA LEU A 13 -22.80 1.12 3.11
C LEU A 13 -21.92 0.26 4.02
N VAL A 14 -22.52 -0.54 4.89
CA VAL A 14 -21.78 -1.47 5.77
C VAL A 14 -21.76 -2.84 5.12
N PHE A 15 -20.57 -3.29 4.70
CA PHE A 15 -20.33 -4.61 4.16
C PHE A 15 -19.83 -5.54 5.26
N VAL A 16 -20.54 -6.65 5.49
CA VAL A 16 -20.22 -7.62 6.55
C VAL A 16 -19.87 -8.96 5.92
N SER A 17 -18.68 -9.49 6.21
CA SER A 17 -18.24 -10.79 5.70
C SER A 17 -17.17 -11.42 6.59
N ASP A 18 -17.14 -12.74 6.68
CA ASP A 18 -16.10 -13.54 7.35
C ASP A 18 -15.19 -14.29 6.36
N GLY A 19 -15.43 -14.15 5.05
CA GLY A 19 -14.66 -14.76 3.97
C GLY A 19 -14.06 -13.77 2.97
N ASP A 20 -13.23 -14.30 2.07
CA ASP A 20 -12.68 -13.55 0.95
C ASP A 20 -13.77 -13.14 -0.05
N SER A 21 -13.51 -12.05 -0.79
CA SER A 21 -14.39 -11.57 -1.86
C SER A 21 -13.82 -11.91 -3.22
N HIS A 22 -14.69 -12.21 -4.18
CA HIS A 22 -14.33 -12.32 -5.59
C HIS A 22 -14.29 -10.96 -6.28
N PHE A 23 -13.33 -10.77 -7.16
CA PHE A 23 -13.15 -9.55 -7.96
C PHE A 23 -13.05 -9.89 -9.45
N GLY A 24 -12.97 -8.86 -10.30
CA GLY A 24 -12.93 -9.03 -11.75
C GLY A 24 -12.00 -10.16 -12.22
N MET A 25 -12.40 -10.86 -13.29
CA MET A 25 -11.78 -12.07 -13.84
C MET A 25 -11.91 -13.38 -13.02
N ASP A 26 -12.28 -13.37 -11.74
CA ASP A 26 -12.49 -14.62 -10.97
C ASP A 26 -13.62 -15.48 -11.55
N SER A 27 -14.64 -14.82 -12.09
CA SER A 27 -15.81 -15.42 -12.72
C SER A 27 -15.48 -16.20 -14.02
N LYS A 28 -14.26 -16.05 -14.55
CA LYS A 28 -13.78 -16.83 -15.70
C LYS A 28 -13.79 -18.33 -15.42
N MET A 29 -13.57 -18.74 -14.17
CA MET A 29 -13.67 -20.15 -13.77
C MET A 29 -15.10 -20.71 -13.89
N ALA A 30 -16.11 -19.84 -13.83
CA ALA A 30 -17.52 -20.19 -14.03
C ALA A 30 -17.97 -20.03 -15.50
N GLY A 31 -17.04 -19.73 -16.43
CA GLY A 31 -17.36 -19.49 -17.84
C GLY A 31 -17.99 -18.13 -18.14
N ILE A 32 -17.97 -17.21 -17.17
CA ILE A 32 -18.51 -15.87 -17.30
C ILE A 32 -17.37 -14.92 -17.69
N VAL A 33 -17.47 -14.31 -18.87
CA VAL A 33 -16.40 -13.47 -19.47
C VAL A 33 -16.91 -12.10 -19.95
N ILE A 34 -18.15 -11.74 -19.62
CA ILE A 34 -18.74 -10.46 -19.99
C ILE A 34 -18.44 -9.47 -18.85
N PRO A 35 -17.61 -8.44 -19.05
CA PRO A 35 -17.24 -7.52 -17.98
C PRO A 35 -18.45 -6.85 -17.33
N ASN A 36 -18.32 -6.48 -16.06
CA ASN A 36 -19.34 -5.71 -15.37
C ASN A 36 -19.53 -4.34 -16.03
N ASP A 37 -20.78 -3.93 -16.28
CA ASP A 37 -21.11 -2.67 -16.96
C ASP A 37 -21.35 -1.48 -16.00
N GLY A 38 -21.33 -1.73 -14.69
CA GLY A 38 -21.56 -0.71 -13.66
C GLY A 38 -22.99 -0.14 -13.64
N GLN A 39 -23.97 -0.83 -14.23
CA GLN A 39 -25.38 -0.42 -14.27
C GLN A 39 -26.24 -1.22 -13.28
N CYS A 40 -27.46 -0.74 -13.03
CA CYS A 40 -28.39 -1.39 -12.11
C CYS A 40 -29.20 -2.49 -12.84
N HIS A 41 -28.99 -3.75 -12.44
CA HIS A 41 -29.72 -4.93 -12.95
C HIS A 41 -30.50 -5.65 -11.84
N LEU A 42 -31.15 -4.87 -10.97
CA LEU A 42 -32.02 -5.42 -9.93
C LEU A 42 -33.42 -5.64 -10.52
N ASP A 43 -33.89 -6.88 -10.49
CA ASP A 43 -35.19 -7.24 -11.06
C ASP A 43 -36.36 -6.86 -10.14
N ALA A 44 -37.58 -7.24 -10.53
CA ALA A 44 -38.79 -6.98 -9.73
C ALA A 44 -38.84 -7.79 -8.42
N ASN A 45 -38.05 -8.85 -8.29
CA ASN A 45 -37.94 -9.70 -7.10
C ASN A 45 -36.85 -9.22 -6.13
N ASN A 46 -36.23 -8.06 -6.41
CA ASN A 46 -35.07 -7.53 -5.70
C ASN A 46 -33.83 -8.44 -5.77
N GLU A 47 -33.71 -9.23 -6.83
CA GLU A 47 -32.55 -10.08 -7.09
C GLU A 47 -31.69 -9.48 -8.23
N TYR A 48 -30.39 -9.71 -8.17
CA TYR A 48 -29.47 -9.25 -9.21
C TYR A 48 -29.51 -10.20 -10.40
N SER A 49 -30.16 -9.79 -11.50
CA SER A 49 -30.45 -10.66 -12.65
C SER A 49 -29.23 -11.01 -13.51
N MET A 50 -28.13 -10.28 -13.36
CA MET A 50 -26.89 -10.46 -14.14
C MET A 50 -25.82 -11.27 -13.40
N SER A 51 -26.13 -11.86 -12.24
CA SER A 51 -25.18 -12.63 -11.40
C SER A 51 -24.48 -13.78 -12.13
N THR A 52 -25.16 -14.43 -13.09
CA THR A 52 -24.64 -15.57 -13.88
C THR A 52 -24.20 -15.19 -15.29
N LYS A 53 -24.25 -13.91 -15.64
CA LYS A 53 -23.97 -13.42 -17.00
C LYS A 53 -22.82 -12.43 -17.05
N GLN A 54 -22.63 -11.64 -16.01
CA GLN A 54 -21.57 -10.63 -15.94
C GLN A 54 -20.52 -10.99 -14.89
N GLU A 55 -19.29 -10.57 -15.13
CA GLU A 55 -18.19 -10.70 -14.19
C GLU A 55 -18.44 -9.86 -12.91
N TYR A 56 -17.71 -10.20 -11.85
CA TYR A 56 -17.60 -9.34 -10.67
C TYR A 56 -16.99 -7.98 -11.06
N PRO A 57 -17.38 -6.89 -10.41
CA PRO A 57 -16.79 -5.58 -10.67
C PRO A 57 -15.30 -5.57 -10.30
N THR A 58 -14.51 -4.81 -11.06
CA THR A 58 -13.13 -4.52 -10.65
C THR A 58 -13.12 -3.53 -9.48
N LEU A 59 -12.01 -3.48 -8.74
CA LEU A 59 -11.86 -2.52 -7.64
C LEU A 59 -11.97 -1.07 -8.14
N GLY A 60 -11.41 -0.76 -9.32
CA GLY A 60 -11.52 0.57 -9.92
C GLY A 60 -12.97 0.95 -10.26
N GLN A 61 -13.72 0.05 -10.90
CA GLN A 61 -15.14 0.29 -11.20
C GLN A 61 -16.00 0.48 -9.94
N LEU A 62 -15.70 -0.28 -8.87
CA LEU A 62 -16.37 -0.13 -7.58
C LEU A 62 -16.07 1.25 -6.98
N ILE A 63 -14.80 1.67 -6.97
CA ILE A 63 -14.37 2.98 -6.48
C ILE A 63 -15.08 4.09 -7.26
N ASP A 64 -15.05 4.03 -8.59
CA ASP A 64 -15.68 5.03 -9.44
C ASP A 64 -17.16 5.20 -9.10
N LYS A 65 -17.89 4.09 -8.96
CA LYS A 65 -19.32 4.13 -8.65
C LYS A 65 -19.61 4.54 -7.21
N VAL A 66 -18.78 4.17 -6.24
CA VAL A 66 -18.92 4.59 -4.84
C VAL A 66 -18.71 6.10 -4.70
N VAL A 67 -17.69 6.65 -5.39
CA VAL A 67 -17.40 8.09 -5.43
C VAL A 67 -18.47 8.86 -6.21
N GLU A 68 -18.91 8.35 -7.37
CA GLU A 68 -19.97 8.96 -8.17
C GLU A 68 -21.28 9.08 -7.38
N ASN A 69 -21.62 8.06 -6.58
CA ASN A 69 -22.87 7.99 -5.83
C ASN A 69 -22.78 8.54 -4.40
N ASN A 70 -21.64 9.12 -4.00
CA ASN A 70 -21.38 9.66 -2.65
C ASN A 70 -21.63 8.64 -1.54
N ILE A 71 -21.17 7.40 -1.72
CA ILE A 71 -21.32 6.32 -0.75
C ILE A 71 -20.05 6.18 0.09
N LEU A 72 -20.19 6.06 1.40
CA LEU A 72 -19.11 5.71 2.33
C LEU A 72 -19.18 4.21 2.63
N LEU A 73 -18.20 3.46 2.12
CA LEU A 73 -18.12 2.00 2.29
C LEU A 73 -17.36 1.64 3.58
N ILE A 74 -17.97 0.84 4.44
CA ILE A 74 -17.38 0.34 5.69
C ILE A 74 -17.30 -1.19 5.63
N PHE A 75 -16.09 -1.73 5.76
CA PHE A 75 -15.86 -3.18 5.86
C PHE A 75 -15.88 -3.63 7.33
N ALA A 76 -16.88 -4.41 7.70
CA ALA A 76 -17.01 -5.09 8.98
C ALA A 76 -16.69 -6.58 8.80
N VAL A 77 -15.41 -6.93 8.93
CA VAL A 77 -14.90 -8.28 8.68
C VAL A 77 -14.29 -8.93 9.92
N THR A 78 -14.17 -10.26 9.93
CA THR A 78 -13.54 -11.02 11.03
C THR A 78 -12.03 -10.80 11.09
N GLU A 79 -11.42 -11.08 12.24
CA GLU A 79 -9.98 -10.81 12.49
C GLU A 79 -9.06 -11.46 11.46
N ASN A 80 -9.39 -12.68 11.03
CA ASN A 80 -8.64 -13.42 10.01
C ASN A 80 -8.64 -12.74 8.63
N GLN A 81 -9.66 -11.93 8.34
CA GLN A 81 -9.84 -11.24 7.06
C GLN A 81 -9.37 -9.78 7.08
N ILE A 82 -9.01 -9.24 8.25
CA ILE A 82 -8.60 -7.83 8.38
C ILE A 82 -7.44 -7.51 7.43
N ASN A 83 -6.43 -8.36 7.32
CA ASN A 83 -5.28 -8.08 6.46
C ASN A 83 -5.65 -8.03 4.97
N ASN A 84 -6.54 -8.91 4.51
CA ASN A 84 -7.00 -8.96 3.12
C ASN A 84 -7.79 -7.71 2.75
N TYR A 85 -8.76 -7.32 3.59
CA TYR A 85 -9.57 -6.13 3.34
C TYR A 85 -8.82 -4.81 3.67
N LYS A 86 -7.78 -4.84 4.51
CA LYS A 86 -6.93 -3.67 4.80
C LYS A 86 -6.03 -3.31 3.61
N VAL A 87 -5.43 -4.29 2.94
CA VAL A 87 -4.64 -4.07 1.71
C VAL A 87 -5.54 -3.54 0.59
N ASN A 88 -6.77 -4.06 0.48
CA ASN A 88 -7.75 -3.57 -0.51
C ASN A 88 -8.31 -2.19 -0.16
N SER A 89 -8.44 -1.85 1.13
CA SER A 89 -8.84 -0.50 1.57
C SER A 89 -7.80 0.58 1.28
N LEU A 90 -6.52 0.20 1.14
CA LEU A 90 -5.41 1.09 0.80
C LEU A 90 -5.51 1.66 -0.64
N PHE A 91 -6.27 1.01 -1.52
CA PHE A 91 -6.54 1.50 -2.88
C PHE A 91 -7.69 2.51 -2.94
N CYS A 92 -8.60 2.50 -1.97
CA CYS A 92 -9.71 3.46 -1.89
C CYS A 92 -9.32 4.79 -1.22
N ASP A 93 -8.18 4.87 -0.52
CA ASP A 93 -7.88 6.04 0.30
C ASP A 93 -6.40 6.35 0.49
N ARG A 94 -5.97 7.52 -0.02
CA ARG A 94 -4.68 8.15 0.34
C ARG A 94 -4.81 9.20 1.43
N ASN A 95 -6.02 9.56 1.90
CA ASN A 95 -6.22 10.71 2.78
C ASN A 95 -7.13 10.49 3.99
N LEU A 96 -7.76 9.34 4.17
CA LEU A 96 -8.57 9.06 5.35
C LEU A 96 -7.77 8.29 6.39
N HIS A 97 -7.52 9.02 7.46
CA HIS A 97 -6.89 8.56 8.69
C HIS A 97 -7.45 7.19 9.13
N LYS A 98 -6.54 6.21 9.30
CA LYS A 98 -6.73 4.85 9.84
C LYS A 98 -8.01 4.71 10.68
N SER A 99 -9.09 4.27 10.04
CA SER A 99 -10.33 3.87 10.73
C SER A 99 -10.59 2.39 10.46
N VAL A 100 -9.65 1.54 10.85
CA VAL A 100 -9.98 0.14 11.14
C VAL A 100 -10.71 0.16 12.48
N LEU A 101 -12.04 0.11 12.43
CA LEU A 101 -12.88 0.00 13.62
C LEU A 101 -12.57 -1.33 14.33
N SER A 102 -11.68 -1.31 15.31
CA SER A 102 -11.83 -2.18 16.48
C SER A 102 -12.90 -1.52 17.34
N LEU A 103 -13.99 -2.26 17.58
CA LEU A 103 -15.29 -1.75 18.06
C LEU A 103 -15.32 -1.34 19.54
N ASN A 104 -14.21 -0.87 20.10
CA ASN A 104 -14.18 -0.30 21.44
C ASN A 104 -13.19 0.88 21.46
N LEU A 105 -13.69 2.09 21.77
CA LEU A 105 -13.00 3.24 22.39
C LEU A 105 -13.07 4.64 21.73
N ILE A 106 -13.72 4.87 20.58
CA ILE A 106 -13.69 6.23 19.98
C ILE A 106 -15.09 6.76 19.65
N CYS A 107 -15.93 6.89 20.68
CA CYS A 107 -17.20 7.61 20.56
C CYS A 107 -17.37 8.67 21.67
N TRP A 108 -16.34 9.48 21.90
CA TRP A 108 -16.48 10.64 22.81
C TRP A 108 -15.88 11.96 22.32
N TYR A 109 -15.25 12.05 21.13
CA TYR A 109 -14.52 13.28 20.79
C TYR A 109 -14.71 13.80 19.37
N ILE A 110 -15.89 13.74 18.76
CA ILE A 110 -16.15 14.59 17.57
C ILE A 110 -17.59 15.12 17.60
N PHE A 111 -17.80 16.20 18.34
CA PHE A 111 -18.97 17.07 18.19
C PHE A 111 -18.52 18.53 18.33
N PHE A 112 -17.82 19.05 17.31
CA PHE A 112 -17.60 20.48 17.06
C PHE A 112 -17.42 20.66 15.54
N PRO A 113 -17.97 21.73 14.91
CA PRO A 113 -17.81 21.94 13.49
C PRO A 113 -16.37 22.39 13.21
N LEU A 114 -15.51 21.47 12.78
CA LEU A 114 -14.20 21.82 12.23
C LEU A 114 -14.39 22.38 10.81
N GLN A 115 -14.09 23.65 10.62
CA GLN A 115 -13.92 24.21 9.28
C GLN A 115 -12.53 23.82 8.76
N VAL A 116 -12.49 23.05 7.68
CA VAL A 116 -11.24 22.64 7.01
C VAL A 116 -11.07 23.50 5.75
N VAL A 117 -9.89 24.08 5.57
CA VAL A 117 -9.56 24.94 4.41
C VAL A 117 -8.59 24.20 3.51
N PHE A 118 -8.91 24.12 2.21
CA PHE A 118 -8.06 23.51 1.19
C PHE A 118 -7.44 24.60 0.31
N ASN A 119 -6.12 24.57 0.12
CA ASN A 119 -5.43 25.43 -0.83
C ASN A 119 -5.16 24.63 -2.11
N VAL A 120 -5.79 25.03 -3.22
CA VAL A 120 -5.71 24.34 -4.51
C VAL A 120 -5.00 25.25 -5.51
N SER A 121 -3.86 24.81 -6.04
CA SER A 121 -3.13 25.48 -7.10
C SER A 121 -3.43 24.83 -8.45
N VAL A 122 -3.78 25.64 -9.44
CA VAL A 122 -4.06 25.20 -10.82
C VAL A 122 -2.99 25.79 -11.72
N ALA A 123 -2.31 24.93 -12.47
CA ALA A 123 -1.28 25.33 -13.43
C ALA A 123 -1.64 24.87 -14.85
N LEU A 124 -1.39 25.71 -15.83
CA LEU A 124 -1.61 25.42 -17.25
C LEU A 124 -0.27 25.13 -17.92
N SER A 125 -0.20 24.04 -18.68
CA SER A 125 1.01 23.68 -19.46
C SER A 125 1.15 24.49 -20.75
N GLY A 126 0.08 25.14 -21.21
CA GLY A 126 0.07 25.95 -22.41
C GLY A 126 -1.24 26.70 -22.60
N CYS A 127 -1.36 27.33 -23.77
CA CYS A 127 -2.52 28.12 -24.14
C CYS A 127 -3.73 27.25 -24.49
N LEU A 128 -4.86 27.52 -23.85
CA LEU A 128 -6.13 26.88 -24.16
C LEU A 128 -6.74 27.52 -25.41
N SER A 129 -7.33 26.70 -26.27
CA SER A 129 -8.09 27.19 -27.43
C SER A 129 -9.46 27.77 -27.06
N GLY A 130 -9.81 27.80 -25.76
CA GLY A 130 -11.09 28.30 -25.26
C GLY A 130 -11.29 28.01 -23.77
N VAL A 131 -12.46 28.41 -23.25
CA VAL A 131 -12.82 28.26 -21.83
C VAL A 131 -13.01 26.79 -21.45
N ARG A 132 -12.41 26.37 -20.34
CA ARG A 132 -12.57 25.04 -19.74
C ARG A 132 -13.29 25.15 -18.40
N ARG A 133 -14.14 24.18 -18.07
CA ARG A 133 -14.87 24.12 -16.80
C ARG A 133 -14.59 22.79 -16.08
N PHE A 134 -14.37 22.84 -14.78
CA PHE A 134 -14.23 21.66 -13.92
C PHE A 134 -14.76 21.94 -12.51
N SER A 135 -15.11 20.90 -11.76
CA SER A 135 -15.73 21.00 -10.44
C SER A 135 -14.88 20.34 -9.36
N LEU A 136 -14.70 21.00 -8.21
CA LEU A 136 -14.09 20.43 -7.00
C LEU A 136 -15.19 20.06 -6.01
N LYS A 137 -15.24 18.80 -5.56
CA LYS A 137 -16.24 18.32 -4.60
C LYS A 137 -15.59 17.49 -3.48
N PRO A 138 -16.01 17.65 -2.21
CA PRO A 138 -15.62 16.74 -1.14
C PRO A 138 -16.32 15.39 -1.31
N VAL A 139 -15.61 14.28 -1.06
CA VAL A 139 -16.19 12.94 -1.14
C VAL A 139 -17.28 12.79 -0.08
N GLY A 140 -18.47 12.35 -0.49
CA GLY A 140 -19.60 12.12 0.42
C GLY A 140 -20.48 13.35 0.70
N ILE A 141 -20.16 14.51 0.12
CA ILE A 141 -20.95 15.74 0.21
C ILE A 141 -21.45 16.11 -1.19
N GLN A 142 -22.68 16.63 -1.30
CA GLN A 142 -23.29 16.96 -2.60
C GLN A 142 -22.85 18.32 -3.16
N GLU A 143 -22.44 19.26 -2.32
CA GLU A 143 -21.98 20.58 -2.74
C GLU A 143 -20.67 20.51 -3.54
N SER A 144 -20.57 21.28 -4.62
CA SER A 144 -19.39 21.39 -5.47
C SER A 144 -19.03 22.85 -5.76
N LEU A 145 -17.74 23.09 -5.96
CA LEU A 145 -17.18 24.36 -6.43
C LEU A 145 -16.87 24.26 -7.92
N GLU A 146 -17.61 24.99 -8.75
CA GLU A 146 -17.35 25.09 -10.19
C GLU A 146 -16.24 26.11 -10.46
N VAL A 147 -15.26 25.73 -11.28
CA VAL A 147 -14.11 26.55 -11.66
C VAL A 147 -14.10 26.72 -13.18
N GLU A 148 -14.13 27.98 -13.62
CA GLU A 148 -14.01 28.37 -15.01
C GLU A 148 -12.58 28.88 -15.29
N LEU A 149 -11.95 28.34 -16.32
CA LEU A 149 -10.57 28.58 -16.64
C LEU A 149 -10.43 29.14 -18.05
N GLU A 150 -9.80 30.31 -18.17
CA GLU A 150 -9.50 30.99 -19.42
C GLU A 150 -8.01 31.36 -19.45
N SER A 151 -7.34 31.13 -20.59
CA SER A 151 -5.92 31.45 -20.75
C SER A 151 -5.73 32.72 -21.58
N LEU A 152 -4.97 33.67 -21.05
CA LEU A 152 -4.59 34.90 -21.74
C LEU A 152 -3.30 34.67 -22.54
N CYS A 153 -3.45 34.51 -23.86
CA CYS A 153 -2.36 34.09 -24.75
C CYS A 153 -1.96 35.14 -25.79
N SER A 154 -2.78 36.17 -25.97
CA SER A 154 -2.49 37.28 -26.85
C SER A 154 -2.06 38.49 -26.02
N CYS A 155 -1.04 39.21 -26.48
CA CYS A 155 -0.64 40.48 -25.89
C CYS A 155 -1.33 41.63 -26.63
N ASP A 156 -1.95 42.54 -25.90
CA ASP A 156 -2.54 43.77 -26.44
C ASP A 156 -1.46 44.82 -26.80
N CYS A 157 -0.59 44.51 -27.76
CA CYS A 157 0.47 45.43 -28.23
C CYS A 157 0.10 46.21 -29.51
N HIS A 158 -1.20 46.31 -29.82
CA HIS A 158 -1.66 47.11 -30.95
C HIS A 158 -1.73 48.60 -30.61
N ARG A 159 -0.70 49.33 -31.06
CA ARG A 159 -0.59 50.78 -31.36
C ARG A 159 0.24 51.63 -30.37
N LEU A 160 1.43 51.99 -30.86
CA LEU A 160 1.80 53.38 -31.14
C LEU A 160 2.61 53.40 -32.45
N PRO A 161 2.10 54.01 -33.55
CA PRO A 161 2.87 54.19 -34.77
C PRO A 161 3.81 55.38 -34.55
N THR A 162 4.89 55.18 -33.82
CA THR A 162 6.00 56.13 -33.78
C THR A 162 7.13 55.61 -34.65
N ALA A 163 7.10 56.12 -35.87
CA ALA A 163 8.19 56.22 -36.82
C ALA A 163 8.79 54.90 -37.34
N ASN A 164 8.74 54.79 -38.67
CA ASN A 164 9.50 53.93 -39.56
C ASN A 164 11.04 54.14 -39.46
N ARG A 165 11.57 54.52 -38.28
CA ARG A 165 12.95 54.93 -38.02
C ARG A 165 13.73 53.97 -37.10
N GLN A 166 13.09 52.94 -36.56
CA GLN A 166 13.73 52.01 -35.60
C GLN A 166 14.37 50.79 -36.27
N CYS A 167 13.79 50.30 -37.36
CA CYS A 167 14.38 49.29 -38.24
C CYS A 167 15.05 50.05 -39.40
N THR A 168 16.30 49.73 -39.73
CA THR A 168 17.14 50.48 -40.68
C THR A 168 16.35 50.91 -41.91
N GLU A 169 16.10 52.21 -42.01
CA GLU A 169 15.46 52.94 -43.13
C GLU A 169 14.44 52.14 -43.98
N GLY A 170 13.46 51.50 -43.34
CA GLY A 170 12.35 50.82 -44.03
C GLY A 170 12.64 49.40 -44.55
N GLN A 171 13.75 48.80 -44.14
CA GLN A 171 14.11 47.41 -44.46
C GLN A 171 13.37 46.37 -43.59
N GLY A 172 12.41 46.80 -42.76
CA GLY A 172 11.59 45.93 -41.92
C GLY A 172 10.37 46.63 -41.30
N ILE A 173 9.44 45.82 -40.79
CA ILE A 173 8.21 46.26 -40.11
C ILE A 173 8.37 46.04 -38.60
N TYR A 174 8.12 47.07 -37.80
CA TYR A 174 8.22 46.98 -36.34
C TYR A 174 6.96 46.36 -35.72
N HIS A 175 7.10 45.24 -35.02
CA HIS A 175 6.02 44.51 -34.38
C HIS A 175 6.35 44.20 -32.92
N CYS A 176 5.62 44.83 -31.99
CA CYS A 176 5.70 44.60 -30.54
C CYS A 176 7.12 44.57 -29.94
N GLY A 177 7.98 45.52 -30.31
CA GLY A 177 9.34 45.61 -29.77
C GLY A 177 10.45 45.14 -30.71
N VAL A 178 10.09 44.41 -31.77
CA VAL A 178 11.04 43.69 -32.65
C VAL A 178 10.86 44.10 -34.12
N CYS A 179 11.95 44.13 -34.90
CA CYS A 179 11.92 44.36 -36.33
C CYS A 179 11.71 43.05 -37.10
N VAL A 180 10.68 43.01 -37.96
CA VAL A 180 10.44 41.94 -38.93
C VAL A 180 11.01 42.38 -40.27
N CYS A 181 12.19 41.87 -40.63
CA CYS A 181 12.92 42.32 -41.82
C CYS A 181 12.27 41.86 -43.13
N GLN A 182 12.45 42.66 -44.18
CA GLN A 182 12.12 42.28 -45.55
C GLN A 182 13.10 41.22 -46.07
N PRO A 183 12.71 40.40 -47.05
CA PRO A 183 13.59 39.37 -47.63
C PRO A 183 14.93 39.95 -48.11
N GLY A 184 16.05 39.35 -47.67
CA GLY A 184 17.42 39.78 -48.01
C GLY A 184 18.12 40.65 -46.96
N PHE A 185 17.39 41.09 -45.92
CA PHE A 185 17.96 41.83 -44.78
C PHE A 185 17.86 41.03 -43.49
N LEU A 186 18.92 41.07 -42.70
CA LEU A 186 19.12 40.22 -41.51
C LEU A 186 19.66 41.07 -40.35
N GLY A 187 19.39 40.66 -39.11
CA GLY A 187 19.84 41.37 -37.90
C GLY A 187 18.69 41.92 -37.04
N ALA A 188 19.02 42.40 -35.84
CA ALA A 188 18.01 42.86 -34.87
C ALA A 188 17.29 44.14 -35.31
N GLN A 189 17.92 44.91 -36.19
CA GLN A 189 17.41 46.13 -36.80
C GLN A 189 17.36 46.07 -38.33
N CYS A 190 17.64 44.91 -38.94
CA CYS A 190 17.78 44.69 -40.38
C CYS A 190 19.06 45.29 -41.00
N GLU A 191 20.14 45.35 -40.22
CA GLU A 191 21.41 46.03 -40.53
C GLU A 191 22.33 45.31 -41.53
N CYS A 192 22.11 44.02 -41.80
CA CYS A 192 22.98 43.20 -42.66
C CYS A 192 22.28 42.78 -43.96
N ASN A 193 23.05 42.73 -45.05
CA ASN A 193 22.61 42.21 -46.36
C ASN A 193 23.31 40.87 -46.65
N ASP A 194 22.67 39.99 -47.43
CA ASP A 194 23.13 38.65 -47.79
C ASP A 194 24.58 38.60 -48.32
N GLU A 195 25.07 39.65 -48.99
CA GLU A 195 26.45 39.71 -49.52
C GLU A 195 27.52 39.98 -48.44
N THR A 196 27.15 40.60 -47.32
CA THR A 196 28.06 40.93 -46.21
C THR A 196 28.10 39.86 -45.11
N GLY A 197 27.17 38.90 -45.13
CA GLY A 197 27.06 37.83 -44.13
C GLY A 197 28.17 36.77 -44.20
N PHE A 198 28.83 36.62 -45.36
CA PHE A 198 29.86 35.61 -45.61
C PHE A 198 31.17 35.80 -44.82
N LEU A 199 31.40 36.96 -44.18
CA LEU A 199 32.69 37.28 -43.55
C LEU A 199 32.74 37.04 -42.03
N SER A 200 31.78 36.32 -41.46
CA SER A 200 31.57 36.33 -40.01
C SER A 200 31.56 34.92 -39.41
N ASN A 201 32.51 34.67 -38.50
CA ASN A 201 32.89 33.36 -37.93
C ASN A 201 31.76 32.74 -37.06
N CYS A 202 30.79 32.07 -37.69
CA CYS A 202 29.78 31.23 -37.02
C CYS A 202 30.18 29.75 -36.94
N LEU A 203 31.48 29.47 -37.07
CA LEU A 203 32.09 28.14 -37.00
C LEU A 203 32.79 28.00 -35.64
N ALA A 204 32.45 26.96 -34.89
CA ALA A 204 33.12 26.65 -33.63
C ALA A 204 34.57 26.19 -33.87
N THR A 205 34.78 25.38 -34.91
CA THR A 205 36.06 24.91 -35.42
C THR A 205 36.03 24.90 -36.96
N ASN A 206 37.20 24.85 -37.61
CA ASN A 206 37.28 24.87 -39.09
C ASN A 206 36.54 23.69 -39.77
N ASP A 207 36.27 22.60 -39.03
CA ASP A 207 35.54 21.42 -39.52
C ASP A 207 34.09 21.35 -39.02
N SER A 208 33.66 22.29 -38.17
CA SER A 208 32.27 22.32 -37.68
C SER A 208 31.32 22.86 -38.75
N GLU A 209 30.05 22.43 -38.71
CA GLU A 209 29.02 23.07 -39.52
C GLU A 209 28.68 24.46 -38.95
N ILE A 210 28.17 25.35 -39.81
CA ILE A 210 27.72 26.69 -39.40
C ILE A 210 26.68 26.53 -38.27
N CYS A 211 26.93 27.13 -37.11
CA CYS A 211 26.09 27.03 -35.93
C CYS A 211 25.72 25.57 -35.54
N ASN A 212 26.66 24.63 -35.74
CA ASN A 212 26.49 23.18 -35.52
C ASN A 212 25.24 22.59 -36.22
N GLY A 213 24.79 23.20 -37.31
CA GLY A 213 23.59 22.78 -38.05
C GLY A 213 22.27 22.97 -37.30
N GLN A 214 22.29 23.64 -36.13
CA GLN A 214 21.14 23.83 -35.25
C GLN A 214 20.70 25.30 -35.15
N GLY A 215 21.18 26.14 -36.06
CA GLY A 215 20.85 27.54 -36.08
C GLY A 215 21.26 28.21 -37.38
N ASP A 216 20.80 29.43 -37.54
CA ASP A 216 21.15 30.30 -38.67
C ASP A 216 22.17 31.33 -38.21
N CYS A 217 23.18 31.57 -39.03
CA CYS A 217 24.20 32.57 -38.78
C CYS A 217 23.72 33.94 -39.30
N TYR A 218 23.56 34.90 -38.39
CA TYR A 218 23.22 36.27 -38.73
C TYR A 218 24.31 37.21 -38.24
N CYS A 219 25.00 37.88 -39.19
CA CYS A 219 26.01 38.89 -38.89
C CYS A 219 27.13 38.43 -37.92
N GLY A 220 27.49 37.14 -37.94
CA GLY A 220 28.54 36.57 -37.09
C GLY A 220 28.07 36.04 -35.74
N GLN A 221 26.76 36.02 -35.53
CA GLN A 221 26.15 35.46 -34.34
C GLN A 221 25.16 34.36 -34.73
N CYS A 222 25.25 33.22 -34.05
CA CYS A 222 24.31 32.14 -34.27
C CYS A 222 22.99 32.40 -33.56
N VAL A 223 21.89 32.23 -34.29
CA VAL A 223 20.53 32.20 -33.74
C VAL A 223 20.01 30.78 -33.86
N CYS A 224 19.85 30.13 -32.71
CA CYS A 224 19.49 28.72 -32.66
C CYS A 224 18.03 28.48 -33.02
N HIS A 225 17.76 27.40 -33.73
CA HIS A 225 16.41 27.02 -34.13
C HIS A 225 15.56 26.66 -32.92
N PRO A 226 14.25 26.98 -32.93
CA PRO A 226 13.34 26.53 -31.90
C PRO A 226 13.15 25.02 -32.00
N SER A 227 13.16 24.34 -30.86
CA SER A 227 12.91 22.90 -30.76
C SER A 227 11.62 22.63 -29.97
N SER A 228 10.86 21.63 -30.40
CA SER A 228 9.68 21.15 -29.66
C SER A 228 10.04 20.40 -28.38
N TYR A 229 11.31 19.97 -28.25
CA TYR A 229 11.79 19.16 -27.14
C TYR A 229 12.43 19.98 -26.03
N GLY A 230 12.84 21.22 -26.33
CA GLY A 230 13.45 22.14 -25.37
C GLY A 230 14.17 23.28 -26.07
N ARG A 231 15.20 23.82 -25.43
CA ARG A 231 15.94 24.99 -25.90
C ARG A 231 17.34 24.59 -26.34
N ILE A 232 17.73 25.05 -27.53
CA ILE A 232 19.11 25.02 -28.02
C ILE A 232 19.73 26.40 -27.74
N TYR A 233 20.97 26.41 -27.26
CA TYR A 233 21.71 27.60 -26.86
C TYR A 233 23.22 27.36 -26.99
N GLY A 234 24.00 28.36 -26.61
CA GLY A 234 25.44 28.39 -26.86
C GLY A 234 25.79 29.41 -27.93
N THR A 235 27.07 29.74 -28.05
CA THR A 235 27.53 30.75 -29.01
C THR A 235 27.41 30.27 -30.45
N TYR A 236 27.48 28.95 -30.64
CA TYR A 236 27.36 28.26 -31.92
C TYR A 236 26.24 27.21 -31.91
N CYS A 237 25.24 27.38 -31.03
CA CYS A 237 24.12 26.43 -30.89
C CYS A 237 24.53 24.99 -30.58
N GLU A 238 25.61 24.84 -29.81
CA GLU A 238 26.23 23.55 -29.46
C GLU A 238 25.58 22.86 -28.26
N CYS A 239 24.79 23.58 -27.46
CA CYS A 239 24.22 23.08 -26.22
C CYS A 239 22.70 23.01 -26.30
N ASP A 240 22.14 22.04 -25.59
CA ASP A 240 20.71 21.91 -25.38
C ASP A 240 20.40 21.45 -23.96
N ASN A 241 19.13 21.53 -23.57
CA ASN A 241 18.65 21.15 -22.25
C ASN A 241 17.78 19.87 -22.22
N TYR A 242 17.84 19.01 -23.26
CA TYR A 242 16.98 17.84 -23.40
C TYR A 242 17.70 16.54 -23.81
N SER A 243 18.96 16.61 -24.20
CA SER A 243 19.82 15.50 -24.64
C SER A 243 20.52 14.78 -23.48
N CYS A 244 20.28 15.15 -22.23
CA CYS A 244 20.83 14.44 -21.07
C CYS A 244 20.27 13.02 -20.91
N VAL A 245 20.95 12.22 -20.08
CA VAL A 245 20.55 10.86 -19.72
C VAL A 245 19.18 10.82 -19.04
N ARG A 246 18.43 9.73 -19.28
CA ARG A 246 17.11 9.50 -18.70
C ARG A 246 17.11 8.28 -17.78
N PHE A 247 16.42 8.37 -16.65
CA PHE A 247 16.17 7.25 -15.74
C PHE A 247 14.67 7.04 -15.61
N ARG A 248 14.19 5.84 -15.96
CA ARG A 248 12.75 5.48 -15.98
C ARG A 248 11.88 6.46 -16.80
N GLY A 249 12.43 7.03 -17.86
CA GLY A 249 11.75 7.98 -18.74
C GLY A 249 11.93 9.45 -18.37
N GLU A 250 12.40 9.75 -17.16
CA GLU A 250 12.61 11.11 -16.69
C GLU A 250 14.03 11.62 -16.99
N LEU A 251 14.13 12.86 -17.49
CA LEU A 251 15.40 13.54 -17.75
C LEU A 251 16.12 13.82 -16.42
N CYS A 252 17.39 13.42 -16.30
CA CYS A 252 18.14 13.53 -15.04
C CYS A 252 17.40 12.93 -13.84
N GLY A 253 16.64 11.84 -14.07
CA GLY A 253 15.88 11.15 -13.04
C GLY A 253 14.80 11.99 -12.36
N GLY A 254 14.46 13.16 -12.91
CA GLY A 254 13.50 14.10 -12.33
C GLY A 254 14.04 14.93 -11.15
N HIS A 255 15.35 14.84 -10.86
CA HIS A 255 16.00 15.46 -9.70
C HIS A 255 17.26 16.24 -10.08
N GLY A 256 17.26 16.80 -11.29
CA GLY A 256 18.38 17.59 -11.79
C GLY A 256 18.00 18.40 -13.01
N VAL A 257 18.79 19.43 -13.27
CA VAL A 257 18.67 20.28 -14.46
C VAL A 257 19.67 19.82 -15.50
N CYS A 258 19.19 19.61 -16.73
CA CYS A 258 20.05 19.30 -17.87
C CYS A 258 20.68 20.59 -18.42
N ASP A 259 22.00 20.63 -18.46
CA ASP A 259 22.78 21.71 -19.06
C ASP A 259 23.84 21.11 -19.98
N CYS A 260 23.71 21.36 -21.28
CA CYS A 260 24.65 20.96 -22.33
C CYS A 260 25.06 19.47 -22.25
N GLY A 261 24.06 18.59 -22.16
CA GLY A 261 24.26 17.13 -22.09
C GLY A 261 24.71 16.59 -20.74
N LYS A 262 24.83 17.42 -19.69
CA LYS A 262 25.17 17.00 -18.33
C LYS A 262 24.04 17.29 -17.34
N CYS A 263 23.79 16.32 -16.46
CA CYS A 263 22.83 16.50 -15.37
C CYS A 263 23.48 17.19 -14.16
N HIS A 264 22.91 18.32 -13.76
CA HIS A 264 23.23 19.02 -12.52
C HIS A 264 22.19 18.66 -11.47
N CYS A 265 22.56 17.74 -10.58
CA CYS A 265 21.65 17.22 -9.57
C CYS A 265 21.28 18.27 -8.52
N GLU A 266 20.04 18.21 -8.06
CA GLU A 266 19.54 19.03 -6.95
C GLU A 266 20.19 18.63 -5.62
N THR A 267 20.10 19.51 -4.63
CA THR A 267 20.61 19.22 -3.28
C THR A 267 19.92 18.00 -2.70
N GLY A 268 20.70 16.98 -2.32
CA GLY A 268 20.14 15.71 -1.84
C GLY A 268 20.18 14.59 -2.88
N TRP A 269 20.67 14.83 -4.10
CA TRP A 269 20.74 13.86 -5.18
C TRP A 269 22.14 13.78 -5.79
N THR A 270 22.54 12.57 -6.17
CA THR A 270 23.87 12.28 -6.73
C THR A 270 23.80 11.23 -7.84
N GLY A 271 24.92 11.07 -8.56
CA GLY A 271 25.05 10.15 -9.70
C GLY A 271 24.85 10.84 -11.05
N GLU A 272 25.27 10.17 -12.12
CA GLU A 272 25.16 10.69 -13.50
C GLU A 272 23.70 10.92 -13.92
N TYR A 273 22.80 10.10 -13.41
CA TYR A 273 21.36 10.15 -13.66
C TYR A 273 20.58 10.95 -12.61
N CYS A 274 21.25 11.49 -11.58
CA CYS A 274 20.64 12.12 -10.41
C CYS A 274 19.54 11.29 -9.73
N ASN A 275 19.62 9.95 -9.83
CA ASN A 275 18.62 9.04 -9.29
C ASN A 275 18.93 8.54 -7.87
N CYS A 276 20.10 8.89 -7.32
CA CYS A 276 20.55 8.40 -6.03
C CYS A 276 20.41 9.49 -4.96
N SER A 277 19.47 9.29 -4.03
CA SER A 277 19.33 10.19 -2.88
C SER A 277 20.57 10.12 -1.97
N SER A 278 21.16 11.27 -1.67
CA SER A 278 22.19 11.42 -0.66
C SER A 278 21.62 11.63 0.75
N SER A 279 20.30 11.80 0.89
CA SER A 279 19.65 11.88 2.20
C SER A 279 19.61 10.49 2.87
N THR A 280 19.93 10.44 4.15
CA THR A 280 19.89 9.22 4.98
C THR A 280 18.60 9.11 5.80
N GLU A 281 17.70 10.09 5.70
CA GLU A 281 16.48 10.18 6.50
C GLU A 281 15.56 8.97 6.32
N ALA A 282 15.36 8.54 5.08
CA ALA A 282 14.55 7.36 4.77
C ALA A 282 15.10 6.06 5.40
N CYS A 283 16.41 6.01 5.63
CA CYS A 283 17.11 4.86 6.22
C CYS A 283 17.19 4.91 7.75
N MET A 284 16.77 6.00 8.41
CA MET A 284 16.82 6.13 9.87
C MET A 284 15.69 5.34 10.54
N SER A 285 16.03 4.48 11.49
CA SER A 285 15.06 3.69 12.28
C SER A 285 14.49 4.50 13.45
N GLU A 286 13.42 4.04 14.09
CA GLU A 286 12.79 4.73 15.24
C GLU A 286 13.76 4.99 16.39
N ASN A 287 14.74 4.10 16.56
CA ASN A 287 15.80 4.23 17.58
C ASN A 287 16.95 5.18 17.16
N GLY A 288 16.81 5.90 16.04
CA GLY A 288 17.82 6.82 15.50
C GLY A 288 19.01 6.14 14.80
N SER A 289 19.08 4.80 14.79
CA SER A 289 20.12 4.05 14.10
C SER A 289 19.86 3.95 12.58
N LEU A 290 20.90 4.16 11.77
CA LEU A 290 20.84 3.95 10.32
C LEU A 290 20.68 2.45 10.00
N CYS A 291 19.63 2.08 9.28
CA CYS A 291 19.32 0.70 8.90
C CYS A 291 19.38 -0.30 10.08
N SER A 292 18.83 0.09 11.24
CA SER A 292 18.84 -0.69 12.49
C SER A 292 20.23 -1.16 12.93
N GLY A 293 21.32 -0.52 12.45
CA GLY A 293 22.71 -0.94 12.66
C GLY A 293 23.10 -2.23 11.92
N ARG A 294 22.23 -2.76 11.05
CA ARG A 294 22.36 -4.08 10.40
C ARG A 294 22.58 -3.98 8.89
N GLY A 295 22.78 -2.77 8.37
CA GLY A 295 22.95 -2.52 6.95
C GLY A 295 23.59 -1.17 6.63
N LYS A 296 23.77 -0.93 5.33
CA LYS A 296 24.26 0.34 4.78
C LYS A 296 23.14 1.01 3.99
N CYS A 297 22.98 2.31 4.16
CA CYS A 297 22.04 3.10 3.35
C CYS A 297 22.68 3.41 2.00
N ASN A 298 22.05 2.97 0.91
CA ASN A 298 22.46 3.27 -0.45
C ASN A 298 21.27 3.89 -1.20
N CYS A 299 21.44 5.11 -1.71
CA CYS A 299 20.39 5.86 -2.42
C CYS A 299 19.05 5.97 -1.67
N GLY A 300 19.07 6.15 -0.34
CA GLY A 300 17.87 6.22 0.49
C GLY A 300 17.22 4.87 0.82
N GLN A 301 17.85 3.75 0.45
CA GLN A 301 17.37 2.39 0.75
C GLN A 301 18.40 1.59 1.54
N CYS A 302 17.96 0.85 2.56
CA CYS A 302 18.85 0.02 3.36
C CYS A 302 19.19 -1.29 2.66
N ILE A 303 20.49 -1.55 2.50
CA ILE A 303 21.04 -2.84 2.09
C ILE A 303 21.53 -3.57 3.34
N CYS A 304 20.77 -4.60 3.75
CA CYS A 304 21.06 -5.36 4.95
C CYS A 304 22.34 -6.20 4.76
N SER A 305 23.32 -5.99 5.63
CA SER A 305 24.60 -6.70 5.60
C SER A 305 24.60 -7.94 6.49
N VAL A 306 23.67 -8.01 7.46
CA VAL A 306 23.53 -9.13 8.39
C VAL A 306 22.64 -10.22 7.80
N ALA A 307 23.11 -11.47 7.84
CA ALA A 307 22.36 -12.62 7.31
C ALA A 307 21.05 -12.85 8.10
N GLY A 308 19.94 -12.85 7.37
CA GLY A 308 18.59 -13.00 7.93
C GLY A 308 17.96 -11.69 8.45
N ALA A 309 18.67 -10.56 8.35
CA ALA A 309 18.06 -9.25 8.52
C ALA A 309 17.29 -8.84 7.25
N SER A 310 16.08 -8.33 7.44
CA SER A 310 15.11 -7.97 6.40
C SER A 310 14.23 -6.81 6.86
N GLY A 311 13.44 -6.24 5.96
CA GLY A 311 12.66 -5.01 6.21
C GLY A 311 13.28 -3.79 5.55
N GLU A 312 12.52 -2.70 5.46
CA GLU A 312 12.94 -1.47 4.77
C GLU A 312 14.13 -0.80 5.44
N LYS A 313 14.28 -1.02 6.76
CA LYS A 313 15.34 -0.47 7.59
C LYS A 313 16.14 -1.58 8.28
N CYS A 314 16.10 -2.80 7.75
CA CYS A 314 16.73 -4.01 8.30
C CYS A 314 16.29 -4.34 9.74
N GLU A 315 15.06 -3.99 10.10
CA GLU A 315 14.52 -4.11 11.45
C GLU A 315 14.12 -5.54 11.83
N ARG A 316 13.79 -6.39 10.86
CA ARG A 316 13.37 -7.77 11.10
C ARG A 316 14.56 -8.70 10.98
N CYS A 317 15.01 -9.26 12.08
CA CYS A 317 16.06 -10.30 12.04
C CYS A 317 15.72 -11.46 12.98
N PRO A 318 15.02 -12.50 12.48
CA PRO A 318 14.65 -13.67 13.27
C PRO A 318 15.87 -14.50 13.72
N THR A 319 16.96 -14.43 12.97
CA THR A 319 18.21 -15.18 13.20
C THR A 319 19.23 -14.41 14.02
N CYS A 320 19.00 -13.12 14.28
CA CYS A 320 19.91 -12.34 15.10
C CYS A 320 19.72 -12.74 16.56
N VAL A 321 20.82 -13.11 17.21
CA VAL A 321 20.87 -13.56 18.61
C VAL A 321 20.72 -12.36 19.54
N ASP A 322 19.54 -11.75 19.57
CA ASP A 322 19.25 -10.53 20.36
C ASP A 322 18.00 -10.69 21.25
N SER A 323 17.54 -11.91 21.52
CA SER A 323 16.42 -12.16 22.47
C SER A 323 16.84 -12.86 23.77
N CYS A 324 18.13 -13.15 23.99
CA CYS A 324 18.60 -13.71 25.26
C CYS A 324 19.05 -12.64 26.28
N THR A 325 18.75 -11.36 26.06
CA THR A 325 19.01 -10.30 27.05
C THR A 325 18.05 -10.40 28.24
N TYR A 326 16.87 -11.01 28.06
CA TYR A 326 15.84 -11.17 29.10
C TYR A 326 15.84 -12.55 29.77
N ALA A 327 16.83 -13.40 29.50
CA ALA A 327 16.94 -14.70 30.15
C ALA A 327 16.92 -14.58 31.69
N HIS A 328 17.52 -13.51 32.23
CA HIS A 328 17.52 -13.18 33.65
C HIS A 328 16.13 -12.76 34.19
N CYS A 329 15.28 -12.12 33.37
CA CYS A 329 13.91 -11.79 33.73
C CYS A 329 13.01 -13.04 33.74
N VAL A 330 13.19 -13.95 32.77
CA VAL A 330 12.47 -15.23 32.72
C VAL A 330 12.83 -16.09 33.94
N GLU A 331 14.11 -16.17 34.29
CA GLU A 331 14.57 -16.88 35.48
C GLU A 331 14.03 -16.25 36.79
N CYS A 332 14.00 -14.91 36.87
CA CYS A 332 13.41 -14.18 38.00
C CYS A 332 11.91 -14.44 38.18
N HIS A 333 11.11 -14.45 37.10
CA HIS A 333 9.69 -14.79 37.16
C HIS A 333 9.42 -16.28 37.48
N LEU A 334 10.32 -17.18 37.09
CA LEU A 334 10.17 -18.61 37.37
C LEU A 334 10.56 -19.01 38.80
N LEU A 335 11.51 -18.28 39.42
CA LEU A 335 12.02 -18.57 40.77
C LEU A 335 11.29 -17.80 41.87
N ALA A 336 10.63 -16.68 41.56
CA ALA A 336 9.86 -15.91 42.52
C ALA A 336 8.49 -16.57 42.78
N LYS A 337 8.46 -17.56 43.68
CA LYS A 337 7.20 -18.17 44.13
C LYS A 337 6.38 -17.29 45.09
N ASP A 338 6.96 -16.24 45.69
CA ASP A 338 6.27 -15.46 46.74
C ASP A 338 6.47 -13.92 46.69
N ASP A 339 7.12 -13.34 45.67
CA ASP A 339 7.21 -11.87 45.55
C ASP A 339 7.18 -11.39 44.10
N PHE A 340 5.95 -11.18 43.59
CA PHE A 340 5.68 -10.74 42.22
C PHE A 340 6.07 -9.28 41.95
N GLY A 341 6.25 -8.44 42.99
CA GLY A 341 6.40 -6.99 42.83
C GLY A 341 7.79 -6.52 42.39
N PHE A 342 8.86 -7.23 42.79
CA PHE A 342 10.24 -6.81 42.54
C PHE A 342 10.67 -7.01 41.07
N CYS A 343 10.22 -8.10 40.45
CA CYS A 343 10.60 -8.43 39.08
C CYS A 343 9.85 -7.56 38.04
N ASP A 344 8.59 -7.23 38.33
CA ASP A 344 7.72 -6.41 37.47
C ASP A 344 8.26 -4.97 37.30
N GLN A 345 8.91 -4.45 38.35
CA GLN A 345 9.48 -3.11 38.31
C GLN A 345 10.77 -3.04 37.48
N ASN A 346 11.58 -4.11 37.50
CA ASN A 346 12.90 -4.16 36.86
C ASN A 346 12.86 -4.64 35.39
N CYS A 347 11.78 -5.32 34.98
CA CYS A 347 11.63 -5.93 33.64
C CYS A 347 10.53 -5.27 32.78
N ASN A 348 10.30 -3.96 32.95
CA ASN A 348 9.20 -3.21 32.30
C ASN A 348 9.32 -2.95 30.79
N ALA A 349 10.42 -3.35 30.14
CA ALA A 349 10.76 -2.97 28.76
C ALA A 349 10.30 -3.99 27.70
N ALA A 350 9.08 -4.50 27.81
CA ALA A 350 8.26 -4.99 26.69
C ALA A 350 6.90 -5.36 27.26
N LYS A 351 5.81 -4.95 26.61
CA LYS A 351 4.47 -5.45 26.91
C LYS A 351 4.37 -6.89 26.40
N LEU A 352 5.07 -7.82 27.06
CA LEU A 352 4.94 -9.25 26.83
C LEU A 352 3.57 -9.65 27.39
N SER A 353 2.59 -9.80 26.51
CA SER A 353 1.41 -10.60 26.84
C SER A 353 1.84 -12.06 26.86
N ILE A 354 2.29 -12.55 28.01
CA ILE A 354 2.39 -13.99 28.22
C ILE A 354 0.96 -14.50 28.21
N ASN A 355 0.55 -15.08 27.09
CA ASN A 355 -0.76 -15.70 26.98
C ASN A 355 -0.77 -16.95 27.87
N THR A 356 -1.17 -16.77 29.12
CA THR A 356 -1.27 -17.82 30.14
C THR A 356 -2.52 -18.68 29.97
N THR A 357 -3.13 -18.73 28.78
CA THR A 357 -4.20 -19.69 28.47
C THR A 357 -3.67 -21.03 27.98
N GLY A 358 -2.38 -21.14 27.71
CA GLY A 358 -1.70 -22.42 27.51
C GLY A 358 -1.09 -22.93 28.82
N GLY A 359 -1.91 -23.26 29.82
CA GLY A 359 -1.41 -23.94 31.01
C GLY A 359 -0.71 -25.24 30.59
N CYS A 360 0.59 -25.32 30.79
CA CYS A 360 1.28 -26.62 30.77
C CYS A 360 0.56 -27.50 31.81
N PRO A 361 0.00 -28.67 31.43
CA PRO A 361 -0.68 -29.50 32.39
C PRO A 361 0.31 -29.89 33.48
N GLU A 362 -0.06 -29.64 34.74
CA GLU A 362 0.72 -30.13 35.88
C GLU A 362 0.96 -31.63 35.70
N PRO A 363 2.17 -32.14 35.97
CA PRO A 363 2.43 -33.56 35.86
C PRO A 363 1.41 -34.31 36.71
N PRO A 364 0.69 -35.29 36.14
CA PRO A 364 -0.37 -35.97 36.86
C PRO A 364 0.22 -36.58 38.13
N ASN A 365 -0.49 -36.46 39.25
CA ASN A 365 -0.06 -37.00 40.54
C ASN A 365 0.03 -38.54 40.49
N ILE A 366 1.17 -39.04 40.03
CA ILE A 366 1.53 -40.45 39.87
C ILE A 366 1.17 -41.28 41.12
N PRO A 367 1.43 -40.84 42.37
CA PRO A 367 1.06 -41.66 43.54
C PRO A 367 -0.45 -41.86 43.69
N MET A 368 -1.29 -40.88 43.32
CA MET A 368 -2.75 -41.01 43.41
C MET A 368 -3.29 -41.97 42.35
N ILE A 369 -2.72 -41.95 41.14
CA ILE A 369 -3.07 -42.87 40.05
C ILE A 369 -2.68 -44.31 40.44
N ILE A 370 -1.49 -44.51 41.00
CA ILE A 370 -1.04 -45.84 41.45
C ILE A 370 -1.95 -46.37 42.57
N LEU A 371 -2.33 -45.53 43.54
CA LEU A 371 -3.26 -45.91 44.60
C LEU A 371 -4.65 -46.23 44.04
N GLY A 372 -5.18 -45.44 43.10
CA GLY A 372 -6.47 -45.70 42.48
C GLY A 372 -6.52 -47.00 41.69
N VAL A 373 -5.51 -47.26 40.86
CA VAL A 373 -5.44 -48.47 40.03
C VAL A 373 -5.24 -49.71 40.91
N SER A 374 -4.34 -49.67 41.89
CA SER A 374 -4.12 -50.81 42.79
C SER A 374 -5.36 -51.18 43.59
N LEU A 375 -6.10 -50.18 44.11
CA LEU A 375 -7.33 -50.42 44.86
C LEU A 375 -8.45 -50.99 43.98
N SER A 376 -8.56 -50.52 42.73
CA SER A 376 -9.54 -51.05 41.78
C SER A 376 -9.32 -52.53 41.43
N VAL A 377 -8.06 -52.94 41.23
CA VAL A 377 -7.72 -54.34 40.92
C VAL A 377 -8.03 -55.25 42.11
N VAL A 378 -7.74 -54.79 43.33
CA VAL A 378 -8.06 -55.53 44.56
C VAL A 378 -9.57 -55.68 44.73
N CYS A 379 -10.35 -54.61 44.52
CA CYS A 379 -11.81 -54.66 44.62
C CYS A 379 -12.44 -55.60 43.59
N ILE A 380 -11.95 -55.58 42.34
CA ILE A 380 -12.42 -56.51 41.29
C ILE A 380 -12.08 -57.95 41.67
N GLY A 381 -10.86 -58.21 42.16
CA GLY A 381 -10.43 -59.52 42.63
C GLY A 381 -11.30 -60.07 43.76
N VAL A 382 -11.59 -59.26 44.78
CA VAL A 382 -12.46 -59.65 45.91
C VAL A 382 -13.90 -59.92 45.43
N SER A 383 -14.40 -59.11 44.51
CA SER A 383 -15.74 -59.28 43.94
C SER A 383 -15.86 -60.60 43.16
N LEU A 384 -14.86 -60.92 42.33
CA LEU A 384 -14.82 -62.19 41.59
C LEU A 384 -14.71 -63.40 42.54
N LEU A 385 -13.92 -63.30 43.60
CA LEU A 385 -13.83 -64.36 44.61
C LEU A 385 -15.15 -64.56 45.38
N ALA A 386 -15.86 -63.48 45.71
CA ALA A 386 -17.17 -63.55 46.35
C ALA A 386 -18.21 -64.22 45.44
N VAL A 387 -18.25 -63.83 44.15
CA VAL A 387 -19.13 -64.45 43.16
C VAL A 387 -18.79 -65.92 42.95
N TRP A 388 -17.51 -66.27 42.84
CA TRP A 388 -17.08 -67.66 42.71
C TRP A 388 -17.47 -68.49 43.94
N LYS A 389 -17.24 -67.97 45.16
CA LYS A 389 -17.63 -68.65 46.40
C LYS A 389 -19.15 -68.81 46.51
N ALA A 390 -19.93 -67.84 46.05
CA ALA A 390 -21.38 -67.95 46.00
C ALA A 390 -21.83 -69.02 45.00
N LEU A 391 -21.25 -69.06 43.80
CA LEU A 391 -21.54 -70.06 42.78
C LEU A 391 -21.19 -71.47 43.25
N VAL A 392 -20.01 -71.66 43.86
CA VAL A 392 -19.60 -72.94 44.45
C VAL A 392 -20.53 -73.33 45.58
N SER A 393 -20.90 -72.40 46.48
CA SER A 393 -21.82 -72.71 47.58
C SER A 393 -23.21 -73.11 47.09
N VAL A 394 -23.72 -72.49 46.03
CA VAL A 394 -24.99 -72.87 45.40
C VAL A 394 -24.88 -74.24 44.72
N HIS A 395 -23.76 -74.52 44.05
CA HIS A 395 -23.51 -75.81 43.42
C HIS A 395 -23.42 -76.93 44.47
N ASP A 396 -22.65 -76.72 45.54
CA ASP A 396 -22.57 -77.66 46.67
C ASP A 396 -23.94 -77.90 47.31
N ARG A 397 -24.74 -76.85 47.54
CA ARG A 397 -26.10 -77.03 48.08
C ARG A 397 -27.01 -77.83 47.14
N LYS A 398 -26.88 -77.63 45.82
CA LYS A 398 -27.62 -78.40 44.82
C LYS A 398 -27.18 -79.86 44.79
N GLU A 399 -25.88 -80.13 44.83
CA GLU A 399 -25.34 -81.49 44.85
C GLU A 399 -25.66 -82.21 46.17
N VAL A 400 -25.60 -81.54 47.32
CA VAL A 400 -26.03 -82.10 48.61
C VAL A 400 -27.52 -82.45 48.59
N ALA A 401 -28.39 -81.56 48.10
CA ALA A 401 -29.82 -81.83 47.96
C ALA A 401 -30.09 -83.00 46.99
N ARG A 402 -29.29 -83.13 45.93
CA ARG A 402 -29.34 -84.27 44.99
C ARG A 402 -28.91 -85.58 45.67
N PHE A 403 -27.81 -85.55 46.44
CA PHE A 403 -27.32 -86.70 47.20
C PHE A 403 -28.31 -87.17 48.27
N GLU A 404 -28.95 -86.27 49.00
CA GLU A 404 -29.98 -86.62 49.98
C GLU A 404 -31.23 -87.23 49.31
N ALA A 405 -31.64 -86.70 48.15
CA ALA A 405 -32.73 -87.26 47.35
C ALA A 405 -32.40 -88.64 46.77
N GLU A 406 -31.14 -88.92 46.44
CA GLU A 406 -30.68 -90.24 46.01
C GLU A 406 -30.56 -91.22 47.19
N ARG A 407 -30.03 -90.79 48.34
CA ARG A 407 -29.99 -91.61 49.58
C ARG A 407 -31.38 -92.04 50.04
N ALA A 408 -32.40 -91.18 49.91
CA ALA A 408 -33.78 -91.51 50.26
C ALA A 408 -34.40 -92.62 49.37
N LYS A 409 -33.82 -92.91 48.20
CA LYS A 409 -34.27 -93.95 47.27
C LYS A 409 -33.56 -95.29 47.47
N VAL A 410 -32.54 -95.36 48.32
CA VAL A 410 -31.80 -96.60 48.59
C VAL A 410 -32.64 -97.51 49.49
N LYS A 411 -33.18 -98.58 48.92
CA LYS A 411 -33.79 -99.69 49.67
C LYS A 411 -32.69 -100.69 50.04
N TRP A 412 -32.43 -100.83 51.33
CA TRP A 412 -31.53 -101.85 51.86
C TRP A 412 -32.22 -103.21 51.80
N GLN A 413 -31.62 -104.19 51.11
CA GLN A 413 -32.01 -105.59 51.26
C GLN A 413 -31.37 -106.13 52.54
N THR A 414 -32.20 -106.42 53.54
CA THR A 414 -31.79 -107.17 54.72
C THR A 414 -31.65 -108.65 54.35
N VAL A 415 -30.43 -109.14 54.22
CA VAL A 415 -30.15 -110.58 54.23
C VAL A 415 -30.19 -111.03 55.69
N ARG A 416 -31.19 -111.84 56.06
CA ARG A 416 -31.23 -112.53 57.36
C ARG A 416 -30.36 -113.79 57.30
N PRO A 417 -29.75 -114.18 58.43
CA PRO A 417 -28.69 -115.19 58.50
C PRO A 417 -29.13 -116.60 58.10
#